data_AF-A0A1C3PGZ6-F1
#
_entry.id   AF-A0A1C3PGZ6-F1
#
_cell.length_a   1.000
_cell.length_b   1.000
_cell.length_c   1.000
_cell.angle_alpha   90.00
_cell.angle_beta   90.00
_cell.angle_gamma   90.00
#
_symmetry.space_group_name_H-M   'P 1'
#
loop_
_entity.id
_entity.type
_entity.pdbx_description
1 polymer ?
#
loop_
_entity_poly.entity_id
_entity_poly.type
_entity_poly.pdbx_seq_one_letter_code
_entity_poly.pdbx_strand_id
1 'polypeptide(L)'
;MDGNDVLATLAVTRWALQAARRGRPTLVEAVTYRMGAHTTADDPSRYRQAQELARWSGRDPIQRMAAYLRGRGILDDDAATALDREADALAATVRQRCLDLPDPSPQSLFDHVYVHDTEALVNARATFAGTEQTEPTQRAERPAGSAGVVRAAGAVQPAVVRPASTVTAVPVPVRSARKAL
;
A
#
# COMPACT_ATOMS: atom_id res chain seq x y z
N MET A 1 27.01 7.98 1.70
CA MET A 1 27.22 8.12 3.17
C MET A 1 26.88 6.82 3.85
N ASP A 2 27.27 6.66 5.12
CA ASP A 2 26.79 5.58 5.97
C ASP A 2 25.28 5.78 6.23
N GLY A 3 24.45 4.92 5.66
CA GLY A 3 22.99 4.98 5.81
C GLY A 3 22.50 4.54 7.19
N ASN A 4 23.37 3.90 7.99
CA ASN A 4 23.06 3.51 9.36
C ASN A 4 23.54 4.55 10.39
N ASP A 5 24.12 5.67 9.93
CA ASP A 5 24.34 6.85 10.76
C ASP A 5 23.20 7.85 10.55
N VAL A 6 22.30 7.92 11.55
CA VAL A 6 21.12 8.79 11.52
C VAL A 6 21.52 10.28 11.46
N LEU A 7 22.59 10.68 12.15
CA LEU A 7 23.04 12.07 12.19
C LEU A 7 23.71 12.48 10.88
N ALA A 8 24.53 11.59 10.29
CA ALA A 8 25.12 11.83 8.97
C ALA A 8 24.03 11.90 7.89
N THR A 9 23.05 10.99 7.94
CA THR A 9 21.90 10.99 7.03
C THR A 9 21.11 12.28 7.14
N LEU A 10 20.81 12.75 8.36
CA LEU A 10 20.12 14.02 8.59
C LEU A 10 20.92 15.22 8.07
N ALA A 11 22.23 15.26 8.33
CA ALA A 11 23.09 16.36 7.89
C ALA A 11 23.16 16.46 6.36
N VAL A 12 23.42 15.34 5.67
CA VAL A 12 23.55 15.34 4.21
C VAL A 12 22.20 15.59 3.53
N THR A 13 21.10 15.03 4.03
CA THR A 13 19.77 15.30 3.45
C THR A 13 19.36 16.76 3.63
N ARG A 14 19.66 17.40 4.77
CA ARG A 14 19.44 18.84 4.96
C ARG A 14 20.26 19.68 3.99
N TRP A 15 21.54 19.35 3.80
CA TRP A 15 22.39 20.03 2.84
C TRP A 15 21.88 19.85 1.39
N ALA A 16 21.54 18.62 0.99
CA ALA A 16 21.03 18.32 -0.34
C ALA A 16 19.70 19.06 -0.61
N LEU A 17 18.82 19.15 0.38
CA LEU A 17 17.58 19.93 0.28
C LEU A 17 17.86 21.43 0.09
N GLN A 18 18.85 21.99 0.79
CA GLN A 18 19.25 23.37 0.59
C GLN A 18 19.84 23.61 -0.80
N ALA A 19 20.61 22.66 -1.34
CA ALA A 19 21.14 22.72 -2.70
C ALA A 19 20.00 22.66 -3.74
N ALA A 20 19.04 21.74 -3.57
CA ALA A 20 17.89 21.58 -4.45
C ALA A 20 17.04 22.87 -4.49
N ARG A 21 16.80 23.51 -3.35
CA ARG A 21 16.09 24.82 -3.26
C ARG A 21 16.80 25.95 -4.01
N ARG A 22 18.10 25.81 -4.27
CA ARG A 22 18.90 26.76 -5.06
C ARG A 22 19.08 26.29 -6.52
N GLY A 23 18.29 25.31 -6.97
CA GLY A 23 18.34 24.79 -8.34
C GLY A 23 19.48 23.80 -8.60
N ARG A 24 20.09 23.23 -7.55
CA ARG A 24 21.19 22.25 -7.68
C ARG A 24 20.73 20.86 -7.23
N PRO A 25 20.33 19.97 -8.14
CA PRO A 25 19.97 18.60 -7.77
C PRO A 25 21.19 17.84 -7.24
N THR A 26 20.96 16.83 -6.40
CA THR A 26 22.01 16.03 -5.77
C THR A 26 21.54 14.59 -5.65
N LEU A 27 22.41 13.65 -6.03
CA LEU A 27 22.23 12.23 -5.74
C LEU A 27 22.85 11.91 -4.37
N VAL A 28 22.09 11.22 -3.53
CA VAL A 28 22.50 10.79 -2.20
C VAL A 28 22.46 9.26 -2.15
N GLU A 29 23.61 8.62 -2.07
CA GLU A 29 23.72 7.16 -1.87
C GLU A 29 23.92 6.85 -0.38
N ALA A 30 22.87 6.34 0.27
CA ALA A 30 22.91 5.87 1.65
C ALA A 30 23.21 4.37 1.68
N VAL A 31 24.44 4.00 2.04
CA VAL A 31 24.87 2.59 2.08
C VAL A 31 24.31 1.97 3.36
N THR A 32 23.37 1.03 3.21
CA THR A 32 22.63 0.37 4.30
C THR A 32 22.37 -1.11 3.98
N TYR A 33 21.63 -1.81 4.86
CA TYR A 33 21.38 -3.23 4.74
C TYR A 33 19.96 -3.64 5.10
N ARG A 34 19.34 -4.46 4.25
CA ARG A 34 18.04 -5.07 4.53
C ARG A 34 18.24 -6.32 5.38
N MET A 35 18.03 -6.21 6.69
CA MET A 35 18.20 -7.33 7.64
C MET A 35 17.28 -8.52 7.32
N GLY A 36 16.02 -8.25 6.97
CA GLY A 36 15.05 -9.28 6.60
C GLY A 36 15.13 -9.77 5.15
N ALA A 37 14.25 -10.72 4.83
CA ALA A 37 13.98 -11.16 3.47
C ALA A 37 13.50 -10.01 2.56
N HIS A 38 13.51 -10.21 1.25
CA HIS A 38 12.99 -9.21 0.31
C HIS A 38 11.48 -8.99 0.50
N THR A 39 10.75 -10.08 0.69
CA THR A 39 9.31 -10.14 0.94
C THR A 39 9.01 -11.36 1.81
N THR A 40 7.75 -11.56 2.20
CA THR A 40 7.32 -12.75 2.96
C THR A 40 7.42 -14.06 2.16
N ALA A 41 7.49 -13.99 0.84
CA ALA A 41 7.61 -15.17 -0.04
C ALA A 41 9.08 -15.50 -0.39
N ASP A 42 10.03 -14.70 0.10
CA ASP A 42 11.45 -14.80 -0.26
C ASP A 42 12.26 -15.57 0.79
N ASP A 43 13.23 -16.35 0.32
CA ASP A 43 14.20 -17.05 1.17
C ASP A 43 15.62 -16.50 0.90
N PRO A 44 16.13 -15.62 1.79
CA PRO A 44 17.43 -15.00 1.60
C PRO A 44 18.60 -15.98 1.75
N SER A 45 18.42 -17.14 2.40
CA SER A 45 19.51 -18.11 2.58
C SER A 45 20.06 -18.66 1.27
N ARG A 46 19.28 -18.56 0.19
CA ARG A 46 19.64 -19.00 -1.17
C ARG A 46 20.70 -18.13 -1.84
N TYR A 47 20.83 -16.87 -1.44
CA TYR A 47 21.66 -15.89 -2.15
C TYR A 47 22.47 -14.98 -1.22
N ARG A 48 22.37 -15.16 0.09
CA ARG A 48 23.05 -14.34 1.10
C ARG A 48 23.76 -15.23 2.11
N GLN A 49 25.00 -14.86 2.40
CA GLN A 49 25.80 -15.55 3.42
C GLN A 49 25.44 -15.06 4.83
N ALA A 50 25.39 -15.98 5.79
CA ALA A 50 25.11 -15.63 7.19
C ALA A 50 26.15 -14.65 7.78
N GLN A 51 27.41 -14.72 7.34
CA GLN A 51 28.47 -13.82 7.79
C GLN A 51 28.21 -12.36 7.39
N GLU A 52 27.63 -12.13 6.21
CA GLU A 52 27.26 -10.80 5.75
C GLU A 52 26.18 -10.21 6.66
N LEU A 53 25.14 -10.98 6.97
CA LEU A 53 24.07 -10.58 7.89
C LEU A 53 24.62 -10.24 9.28
N ALA A 54 25.53 -11.07 9.81
CA ALA A 54 26.15 -10.83 11.12
C ALA A 54 26.97 -9.52 11.14
N ARG A 55 27.73 -9.25 10.06
CA ARG A 55 28.51 -8.01 9.92
C ARG A 55 27.62 -6.77 9.95
N TRP A 56 26.45 -6.84 9.33
CA TRP A 56 25.50 -5.71 9.27
C TRP A 56 24.64 -5.59 10.52
N SER A 57 24.36 -6.69 11.22
CA SER A 57 23.67 -6.68 12.52
C SER A 57 24.40 -5.81 13.55
N GLY A 58 25.74 -5.89 13.60
CA GLY A 58 26.57 -5.03 14.46
C GLY A 58 26.59 -3.54 14.07
N ARG A 59 25.89 -3.16 12.98
CA ARG A 59 25.80 -1.78 12.48
C ARG A 59 24.37 -1.24 12.56
N ASP A 60 23.55 -1.78 13.45
CA ASP A 60 22.16 -1.35 13.62
C ASP A 60 22.09 0.16 13.97
N PRO A 61 21.38 0.98 13.15
CA PRO A 61 21.22 2.41 13.41
C PRO A 61 20.51 2.73 14.74
N ILE A 62 19.58 1.88 15.18
CA ILE A 62 18.83 2.05 16.43
C ILE A 62 19.78 1.89 17.62
N GLN A 63 20.56 0.80 17.63
CA GLN A 63 21.53 0.55 18.70
C GLN A 63 22.62 1.61 18.74
N ARG A 64 23.10 2.05 17.57
CA ARG A 64 24.08 3.15 17.47
C ARG A 64 23.54 4.46 18.05
N MET A 65 22.30 4.83 17.72
CA MET A 65 21.68 6.05 18.23
C MET A 65 21.39 5.95 19.74
N ALA A 66 20.92 4.80 20.23
CA ALA A 66 20.69 4.57 21.64
C ALA A 66 21.99 4.72 22.46
N ALA A 67 23.09 4.13 21.99
CA ALA A 67 24.41 4.28 22.62
C ALA A 67 24.88 5.74 22.66
N TYR A 68 24.68 6.48 21.56
CA TYR A 68 24.98 7.91 21.51
C TYR A 68 24.16 8.70 22.54
N LEU A 69 22.85 8.50 22.60
CA LEU A 69 21.96 9.23 23.53
C LEU A 69 22.23 8.90 24.99
N ARG A 70 22.54 7.63 25.31
CA ARG A 70 22.99 7.20 26.64
C ARG A 70 24.30 7.87 27.02
N GLY A 71 25.28 7.90 26.11
CA GLY A 71 26.55 8.60 26.32
C GLY A 71 26.40 10.12 26.53
N ARG A 72 25.25 10.69 26.14
CA ARG A 72 24.89 12.10 26.38
C ARG A 72 24.00 12.32 27.60
N GLY A 73 23.60 11.26 28.31
CA GLY A 73 22.67 11.32 29.44
C GLY A 73 21.24 11.73 29.05
N ILE A 74 20.86 11.56 27.77
CA ILE A 74 19.54 11.92 27.25
C ILE A 74 18.57 10.73 27.33
N LEU A 75 19.11 9.52 27.17
CA LEU A 75 18.35 8.26 27.25
C LEU A 75 18.87 7.45 28.42
N ASP A 76 17.99 7.07 29.33
CA ASP A 76 18.22 6.06 30.36
C ASP A 76 17.35 4.81 30.09
N ASP A 77 17.47 3.80 30.95
CA ASP A 77 16.77 2.53 30.76
C ASP A 77 15.26 2.63 31.02
N ASP A 78 14.83 3.53 31.90
CA ASP A 78 13.41 3.79 32.16
C ASP A 78 12.75 4.46 30.95
N ALA A 79 13.41 5.48 30.38
CA ALA A 79 12.97 6.15 29.16
C ALA A 79 12.97 5.20 27.96
N ALA A 80 14.00 4.36 27.81
CA ALA A 80 14.05 3.35 26.74
C ALA A 80 12.88 2.36 26.87
N THR A 81 12.63 1.86 28.08
CA THR A 81 11.52 0.93 28.34
C THR A 81 10.16 1.59 28.10
N ALA A 82 10.01 2.86 28.46
CA ALA A 82 8.79 3.62 28.19
C ALA A 82 8.55 3.81 26.68
N LEU A 83 9.60 4.12 25.91
CA LEU A 83 9.53 4.25 24.45
C LEU A 83 9.15 2.93 23.78
N ASP A 84 9.71 1.80 24.22
CA ASP A 84 9.35 0.48 23.68
C ASP A 84 7.85 0.18 23.91
N ARG A 85 7.35 0.45 25.12
CA ARG A 85 5.92 0.28 25.44
C ARG A 85 5.02 1.19 24.61
N GLU A 86 5.41 2.45 24.41
CA GLU A 86 4.67 3.39 23.58
C GLU A 86 4.62 2.93 22.11
N ALA A 87 5.76 2.48 21.58
CA ALA A 87 5.87 1.95 20.23
C ALA A 87 4.99 0.71 20.03
N ASP A 88 5.00 -0.23 20.99
CA ASP A 88 4.15 -1.43 20.96
C ASP A 88 2.66 -1.08 21.03
N ALA A 89 2.27 -0.16 21.92
CA ALA A 89 0.90 0.30 22.04
C ALA A 89 0.41 0.99 20.77
N LEU A 90 1.26 1.81 20.14
CA LEU A 90 0.95 2.44 18.86
C LEU A 90 0.80 1.40 17.75
N ALA A 91 1.73 0.43 17.66
CA ALA A 91 1.66 -0.63 16.66
C ALA A 91 0.39 -1.48 16.80
N ALA A 92 0.00 -1.84 18.03
CA ALA A 92 -1.25 -2.55 18.31
C ALA A 92 -2.48 -1.72 17.91
N THR A 93 -2.48 -0.43 18.23
CA THR A 93 -3.57 0.50 17.89
C THR A 93 -3.71 0.63 16.37
N VAL A 94 -2.59 0.83 15.65
CA VAL A 94 -2.60 0.95 14.18
C VAL A 94 -3.10 -0.35 13.55
N ARG A 95 -2.63 -1.51 14.02
CA ARG A 95 -3.09 -2.81 13.53
C ARG A 95 -4.59 -2.97 13.71
N GLN A 96 -5.11 -2.68 14.90
CA GLN A 96 -6.54 -2.81 15.18
C GLN A 96 -7.37 -1.87 14.30
N ARG A 97 -6.95 -0.60 14.18
CA ARG A 97 -7.63 0.36 13.29
C ARG A 97 -7.66 -0.10 11.84
N CYS A 98 -6.58 -0.71 11.34
CA CYS A 98 -6.56 -1.26 9.98
C CYS A 98 -7.53 -2.44 9.81
N LEU A 99 -7.73 -3.27 10.84
CA LEU A 99 -8.70 -4.37 10.80
C LEU A 99 -10.14 -3.87 10.93
N ASP A 100 -10.35 -2.76 11.64
CA ASP A 100 -11.67 -2.15 11.84
C ASP A 100 -12.10 -1.27 10.65
N LEU A 101 -11.22 -1.01 9.69
CA LEU A 101 -11.60 -0.30 8.47
C LEU A 101 -12.67 -1.12 7.72
N PRO A 102 -13.79 -0.49 7.31
CA PRO A 102 -14.78 -1.20 6.52
C PRO A 102 -14.17 -1.65 5.20
N ASP A 103 -14.56 -2.84 4.75
CA ASP A 103 -14.23 -3.30 3.39
C ASP A 103 -14.75 -2.23 2.39
N PRO A 104 -13.93 -1.79 1.42
CA PRO A 104 -14.38 -0.83 0.42
C PRO A 104 -15.50 -1.46 -0.41
N SER A 105 -16.41 -0.62 -0.93
CA SER A 105 -17.41 -1.09 -1.87
C SER A 105 -16.71 -1.77 -3.06
N PRO A 106 -17.14 -2.96 -3.51
CA PRO A 106 -16.57 -3.58 -4.71
C PRO A 106 -16.64 -2.66 -5.95
N GLN A 107 -17.63 -1.76 -5.99
CA GLN A 107 -17.76 -0.74 -7.03
C GLN A 107 -16.58 0.24 -7.07
N SER A 108 -15.82 0.39 -5.97
CA SER A 108 -14.65 1.28 -5.93
C SER A 108 -13.51 0.80 -6.82
N LEU A 109 -13.56 -0.44 -7.33
CA LEU A 109 -12.64 -0.96 -8.34
C LEU A 109 -12.55 -0.05 -9.57
N PHE A 110 -13.65 0.65 -9.91
CA PHE A 110 -13.76 1.50 -11.09
C PHE A 110 -13.43 2.97 -10.80
N ASP A 111 -13.22 3.33 -9.53
CA ASP A 111 -12.91 4.71 -9.14
C ASP A 111 -11.44 5.04 -9.46
N HIS A 112 -11.16 6.33 -9.69
CA HIS A 112 -9.79 6.86 -9.88
C HIS A 112 -8.99 6.32 -11.07
N VAL A 113 -9.65 5.64 -12.03
CA VAL A 113 -8.99 5.17 -13.27
C VAL A 113 -8.72 6.34 -14.23
N TYR A 114 -9.71 7.23 -14.39
CA TYR A 114 -9.61 8.48 -15.13
C TYR A 114 -10.20 9.62 -14.30
N VAL A 115 -9.92 10.88 -14.70
CA VAL A 115 -10.53 12.07 -14.08
C VAL A 115 -12.05 12.09 -14.28
N HIS A 116 -12.51 11.65 -15.45
CA HIS A 116 -13.91 11.47 -15.79
C HIS A 116 -14.12 10.06 -16.31
N ASP A 117 -15.23 9.44 -15.92
CA ASP A 117 -15.58 8.10 -16.38
C ASP A 117 -15.73 8.09 -17.91
N THR A 118 -15.03 7.15 -18.53
CA THR A 118 -15.24 6.82 -19.94
C THR A 118 -16.48 5.96 -20.08
N GLU A 119 -17.10 5.97 -21.25
CA GLU A 119 -18.26 5.11 -21.53
C GLU A 119 -17.95 3.62 -21.27
N ALA A 120 -16.74 3.18 -21.59
CA ALA A 120 -16.30 1.82 -21.31
C ALA A 120 -16.29 1.50 -19.81
N LEU A 121 -15.85 2.43 -18.95
CA LEU A 121 -15.89 2.25 -17.49
C LEU A 121 -17.31 2.28 -16.94
N VAL A 122 -18.17 3.17 -17.45
CA VAL A 122 -19.58 3.21 -17.06
C VAL A 122 -20.25 1.87 -17.36
N ASN A 123 -20.03 1.34 -18.57
CA ASN A 123 -20.59 0.07 -19.00
C ASN A 123 -20.03 -1.12 -18.19
N ALA A 124 -18.73 -1.13 -17.92
CA ALA A 124 -18.09 -2.16 -17.10
C ALA A 124 -18.61 -2.15 -15.65
N ARG A 125 -18.74 -0.96 -15.05
CA ARG A 125 -19.31 -0.78 -13.70
C ARG A 125 -20.75 -1.27 -13.64
N ALA A 126 -21.58 -0.90 -14.61
CA ALA A 126 -22.98 -1.34 -14.68
C ALA A 126 -23.10 -2.86 -14.84
N THR A 127 -22.24 -3.46 -15.67
CA THR A 127 -22.19 -4.92 -15.86
C THR A 127 -21.79 -5.62 -14.56
N PHE A 128 -20.76 -5.13 -13.88
CA PHE A 128 -20.29 -5.68 -12.61
C PHE A 128 -21.36 -5.57 -11.52
N ALA A 129 -22.02 -4.42 -11.38
CA ALA A 129 -23.14 -4.23 -10.45
C ALA A 129 -24.29 -5.23 -10.72
N GLY A 130 -24.58 -5.52 -11.98
CA GLY A 130 -25.58 -6.53 -12.36
C GLY A 130 -25.22 -7.94 -11.89
N THR A 131 -23.94 -8.32 -11.94
CA THR A 131 -23.47 -9.63 -11.48
C THR A 131 -23.54 -9.78 -9.95
N GLU A 132 -23.27 -8.71 -9.19
CA GLU A 132 -23.37 -8.71 -7.73
C GLU A 132 -24.80 -8.95 -7.22
N GLN A 133 -25.82 -8.55 -7.98
CA GLN A 133 -27.22 -8.77 -7.60
C GLN A 133 -27.73 -10.18 -7.91
N THR A 134 -27.07 -10.91 -8.81
CA THR A 134 -27.48 -12.26 -9.24
C THR A 134 -26.82 -13.39 -8.46
N GLU A 135 -25.71 -13.15 -7.76
CA GLU A 135 -25.10 -14.15 -6.89
C GLU A 135 -25.51 -13.94 -5.42
N PRO A 136 -26.13 -14.94 -4.76
CA PRO A 136 -26.36 -14.84 -3.32
C PRO A 136 -25.01 -14.77 -2.62
N THR A 137 -24.77 -13.69 -1.87
CA THR A 137 -23.55 -13.43 -1.11
C THR A 137 -23.34 -14.49 -0.03
N GLN A 138 -22.84 -15.67 -0.39
CA GLN A 138 -22.29 -16.63 0.56
C GLN A 138 -20.81 -16.29 0.76
N ARG A 139 -20.52 -15.30 1.60
CA ARG A 139 -19.16 -15.14 2.13
C ARG A 139 -18.94 -16.28 3.13
N ALA A 140 -18.46 -17.42 2.66
CA ALA A 140 -18.01 -18.50 3.54
C ALA A 140 -16.92 -17.93 4.46
N GLU A 141 -17.18 -17.92 5.78
CA GLU A 141 -16.14 -17.70 6.77
C GLU A 141 -15.01 -18.70 6.50
N ARG A 142 -13.80 -18.22 6.20
CA ARG A 142 -12.63 -19.11 6.10
C ARG A 142 -12.33 -19.61 7.51
N PRO A 143 -12.42 -20.93 7.79
CA PRO A 143 -11.92 -21.45 9.05
C PRO A 143 -10.41 -21.24 9.11
N ALA A 144 -9.93 -20.77 10.27
CA ALA A 144 -8.51 -20.61 10.52
C ALA A 144 -7.82 -21.99 10.44
N GLY A 145 -7.01 -22.18 9.38
CA GLY A 145 -6.13 -23.35 9.24
C GLY A 145 -6.65 -24.45 8.33
N SER A 146 -6.35 -24.36 7.03
CA SER A 146 -6.01 -25.54 6.23
C SER A 146 -5.23 -25.13 4.97
N ALA A 147 -4.15 -25.86 4.70
CA ALA A 147 -3.27 -25.67 3.55
C ALA A 147 -3.99 -26.04 2.25
N GLY A 148 -3.96 -25.14 1.26
CA GLY A 148 -4.72 -25.26 0.02
C GLY A 148 -4.13 -26.24 -0.98
N VAL A 149 -4.89 -27.28 -1.32
CA VAL A 149 -4.80 -27.97 -2.61
C VAL A 149 -5.61 -27.15 -3.62
N VAL A 150 -4.95 -26.69 -4.69
CA VAL A 150 -5.60 -25.96 -5.78
C VAL A 150 -6.37 -26.95 -6.66
N ARG A 151 -7.71 -26.87 -6.67
CA ARG A 151 -8.54 -27.55 -7.67
C ARG A 151 -8.75 -26.62 -8.87
N ALA A 152 -8.59 -27.18 -10.07
CA ALA A 152 -8.77 -26.49 -11.33
C ALA A 152 -10.20 -25.96 -11.51
N ALA A 153 -10.32 -24.72 -11.97
CA ALA A 153 -11.58 -24.08 -12.30
C ALA A 153 -12.23 -24.77 -13.51
N GLY A 154 -13.47 -25.25 -13.36
CA GLY A 154 -14.30 -25.72 -14.45
C GLY A 154 -14.76 -24.57 -15.34
N ALA A 155 -14.88 -24.85 -16.64
CA ALA A 155 -15.25 -23.87 -17.66
C ALA A 155 -16.63 -23.23 -17.40
N VAL A 156 -16.67 -21.90 -17.38
CA VAL A 156 -17.90 -21.10 -17.35
C VAL A 156 -18.47 -21.06 -18.78
N GLN A 157 -19.70 -21.51 -18.96
CA GLN A 157 -20.40 -21.34 -20.24
C GLN A 157 -20.87 -19.89 -20.40
N PRO A 158 -20.82 -19.31 -21.62
CA PRO A 158 -21.28 -17.94 -21.84
C PRO A 158 -22.81 -17.88 -21.75
N ALA A 159 -23.31 -16.94 -20.94
CA ALA A 159 -24.73 -16.63 -20.88
C ALA A 159 -25.19 -16.00 -22.20
N VAL A 160 -26.25 -16.55 -22.80
CA VAL A 160 -26.91 -15.99 -23.98
C VAL A 160 -27.68 -14.74 -23.58
N VAL A 161 -27.19 -13.57 -23.99
CA VAL A 161 -27.90 -12.29 -23.86
C VAL A 161 -29.04 -12.26 -24.88
N ARG A 162 -30.29 -12.16 -24.41
CA ARG A 162 -31.45 -11.89 -25.29
C ARG A 162 -31.47 -10.40 -25.63
N PRO A 163 -31.75 -10.01 -26.89
CA PRO A 163 -31.82 -8.60 -27.25
C PRO A 163 -33.00 -7.93 -26.55
N ALA A 164 -32.75 -6.76 -25.96
CA ALA A 164 -33.80 -5.91 -25.38
C ALA A 164 -34.75 -5.43 -26.49
N SER A 165 -36.05 -5.52 -26.23
CA SER A 165 -37.09 -4.97 -27.11
C SER A 165 -36.89 -3.47 -27.31
N THR A 166 -36.97 -3.04 -28.57
CA THR A 166 -36.84 -1.66 -29.03
C THR A 166 -37.72 -0.71 -28.21
N VAL A 167 -37.12 0.16 -27.41
CA VAL A 167 -37.80 1.32 -26.84
C VAL A 167 -37.71 2.45 -27.86
N THR A 168 -38.85 2.81 -28.44
CA THR A 168 -38.99 3.97 -29.33
C THR A 168 -38.73 5.25 -28.53
N ALA A 169 -37.70 6.01 -28.89
CA ALA A 169 -37.42 7.30 -28.30
C ALA A 169 -38.52 8.31 -28.65
N VAL A 170 -39.10 8.94 -27.63
CA VAL A 170 -39.96 10.12 -27.80
C VAL A 170 -39.05 11.35 -27.89
N PRO A 171 -39.14 12.18 -28.95
CA PRO A 171 -38.27 13.36 -29.08
C PRO A 171 -38.68 14.45 -28.09
N VAL A 172 -37.72 14.90 -27.28
CA VAL A 172 -37.84 16.10 -26.43
C VAL A 172 -37.42 17.32 -27.26
N PRO A 173 -38.22 18.39 -27.35
CA PRO A 173 -37.87 19.56 -28.15
C PRO A 173 -36.75 20.38 -27.48
N VAL A 174 -35.66 20.59 -28.22
CA VAL A 174 -34.55 21.45 -27.80
C VAL A 174 -34.94 22.92 -28.05
N ARG A 175 -35.09 23.72 -26.99
CA ARG A 175 -35.20 25.17 -27.10
C ARG A 175 -33.81 25.77 -27.39
N SER A 176 -33.63 26.32 -28.58
CA SER A 176 -32.44 27.08 -28.94
C SER A 176 -32.44 28.44 -28.22
N ALA A 177 -31.50 28.65 -27.30
CA ALA A 177 -31.16 29.99 -26.83
C ALA A 177 -29.99 30.53 -27.68
N ARG A 178 -30.31 31.41 -28.63
CA ARG A 178 -29.32 32.27 -29.29
C ARG A 178 -28.78 33.25 -28.25
N LYS A 179 -27.46 33.30 -28.04
CA LYS A 179 -26.78 34.48 -27.50
C LYS A 179 -26.32 35.32 -28.67
N ALA A 180 -26.85 36.54 -28.77
CA ALA A 180 -26.32 37.58 -29.63
C ALA A 180 -24.99 38.10 -29.05
N LEU A 181 -24.10 38.50 -29.95
CA LEU A 181 -22.86 39.24 -29.71
C LEU A 181 -23.10 40.54 -28.94
#